data_AF-A0A1H6I3L2-F1
#
_entry.id   AF-A0A1H6I3L2-F1
#
_cell.length_a   1.000
_cell.length_b   1.000
_cell.length_c   1.000
_cell.angle_alpha   90.00
_cell.angle_beta   90.00
_cell.angle_gamma   90.00
#
_symmetry.space_group_name_H-M   'P 1'
#
loop_
_entity.id
_entity.type
_entity.pdbx_description
1 polymer ?
#
loop_
_entity_poly.entity_id
_entity_poly.type
_entity_poly.pdbx_seq_one_letter_code
_entity_poly.pdbx_strand_id
1 'polypeptide(L)'
;MFCLYWLYILFYSWQIFHRSAVKFTCCLAFFYNFYAIDTYDSFVNYVRTGKNKDIKLRTHFAVSFTKGEGDKSDYDRKKSVRNAFNSPFRPFVLASTSIGQEGLDFHNYCRRIVHWNLPSNPIDIEQREGRINRFECLAIRQNIAKRYNDIRFKKDVWNEMFKKACSEEKSANGSDLIPFWGLKNTEEMVKIERIVPMYPFSRDQNNYERLIKILSLYRLALGQPRQEELLEYLIKGDILSDEEINQLFINLSPFYREEE
;
A
#
# COMPACT_ATOMS: atom_id res chain seq x y z
N MET A 1 6.53 7.49 21.70
CA MET A 1 7.02 7.10 20.37
C MET A 1 5.86 7.26 19.40
N PHE A 2 5.81 8.37 18.65
CA PHE A 2 4.67 8.66 17.77
C PHE A 2 4.58 7.58 16.69
N CYS A 3 3.56 6.72 16.80
CA CYS A 3 3.22 5.72 15.79
C CYS A 3 2.61 6.48 14.60
N LEU A 4 3.47 7.12 13.83
CA LEU A 4 3.10 7.72 12.55
C LEU A 4 2.87 6.55 11.61
N TYR A 5 1.66 6.42 11.08
CA TYR A 5 1.32 5.34 10.16
C TYR A 5 1.59 5.83 8.75
N TRP A 6 2.58 5.22 8.09
CA TRP A 6 2.83 5.51 6.68
C TRP A 6 1.67 4.94 5.85
N LEU A 7 0.97 5.80 5.12
CA LEU A 7 -0.25 5.47 4.38
C LEU A 7 -0.05 5.76 2.89
N TYR A 8 -0.28 4.75 2.06
CA TYR A 8 -0.24 4.91 0.60
C TYR A 8 -1.65 4.92 0.03
N ILE A 9 -2.08 6.05 -0.55
CA ILE A 9 -3.43 6.22 -1.10
C ILE A 9 -3.37 6.25 -2.63
N LEU A 10 -4.22 5.45 -3.27
CA LEU A 10 -4.26 5.33 -4.73
C LEU A 10 -5.57 5.78 -5.35
N PHE A 11 -5.47 6.66 -6.37
CA PHE A 11 -6.59 7.16 -7.17
C PHE A 11 -6.49 6.71 -8.64
N TYR A 12 -7.64 6.42 -9.27
CA TYR A 12 -7.70 5.85 -10.63
C TYR A 12 -7.71 6.90 -11.77
N SER A 13 -8.14 8.15 -11.51
CA SER A 13 -8.25 9.20 -12.53
C SER A 13 -8.16 10.62 -11.94
N TRP A 14 -7.61 11.58 -12.70
CA TRP A 14 -7.50 13.00 -12.34
C TRP A 14 -8.86 13.71 -12.16
N GLN A 15 -9.86 13.35 -12.96
CA GLN A 15 -11.22 13.90 -12.84
C GLN A 15 -11.95 13.38 -11.60
N ILE A 16 -11.71 12.12 -11.22
CA ILE A 16 -12.27 11.52 -10.01
C ILE A 16 -11.51 12.04 -8.78
N PHE A 17 -10.21 12.29 -8.89
CA PHE A 17 -9.43 13.00 -7.88
C PHE A 17 -10.04 14.39 -7.61
N HIS A 18 -10.34 15.19 -8.63
CA HIS A 18 -10.92 16.52 -8.43
C HIS A 18 -12.37 16.49 -7.91
N ARG A 19 -13.24 15.59 -8.40
CA ARG A 19 -14.63 15.46 -7.93
C ARG A 19 -14.75 14.83 -6.53
N SER A 20 -13.92 13.84 -6.23
CA SER A 20 -13.88 13.22 -4.90
C SER A 20 -13.16 14.12 -3.90
N ALA A 21 -12.12 14.87 -4.33
CA ALA A 21 -11.47 15.89 -3.52
C ALA A 21 -12.45 16.98 -3.07
N VAL A 22 -13.49 17.32 -3.85
CA VAL A 22 -14.54 18.28 -3.43
C VAL A 22 -15.46 17.71 -2.33
N LYS A 23 -15.68 16.38 -2.27
CA LYS A 23 -16.37 15.72 -1.15
C LYS A 23 -15.43 15.43 0.03
N PHE A 24 -14.13 15.30 -0.24
CA PHE A 24 -13.06 15.11 0.75
C PHE A 24 -12.52 16.42 1.34
N THR A 25 -12.79 17.57 0.71
CA THR A 25 -12.23 18.89 1.09
C THR A 25 -12.62 19.35 2.48
N CYS A 26 -13.71 18.84 3.06
CA CYS A 26 -14.09 19.18 4.42
C CYS A 26 -13.37 18.37 5.51
N CYS A 27 -12.77 17.21 5.21
CA CYS A 27 -12.12 16.37 6.24
C CYS A 27 -10.61 16.23 6.06
N LEU A 28 -10.08 16.35 4.84
CA LEU A 28 -8.64 16.26 4.58
C LEU A 28 -8.22 17.42 3.67
N ALA A 29 -8.11 18.62 4.25
CA ALA A 29 -7.44 19.77 3.63
C ALA A 29 -5.91 19.56 3.56
N PHE A 30 -5.44 18.42 3.07
CA PHE A 30 -4.00 18.09 2.97
C PHE A 30 -3.39 18.43 1.61
N PHE A 31 -4.16 19.07 0.71
CA PHE A 31 -3.76 19.31 -0.67
C PHE A 31 -2.82 20.50 -0.88
N TYR A 32 -2.71 21.39 0.10
CA TYR A 32 -1.68 22.40 0.04
C TYR A 32 -0.42 21.90 0.75
N ASN A 33 0.71 21.89 0.03
CA ASN A 33 2.03 21.83 0.65
C ASN A 33 2.25 22.99 1.65
N PHE A 34 1.36 23.99 1.65
CA PHE A 34 1.37 25.12 2.56
C PHE A 34 -0.03 25.52 3.00
N TYR A 35 -0.29 25.57 4.30
CA TYR A 35 -1.49 26.23 4.80
C TYR A 35 -1.31 27.74 4.75
N ALA A 36 -2.26 28.45 4.14
CA ALA A 36 -2.36 29.90 4.32
C ALA A 36 -2.79 30.14 5.77
N ILE A 37 -1.96 30.84 6.52
CA ILE A 37 -2.25 31.20 7.90
C ILE A 37 -2.46 32.70 7.96
N ASP A 38 -3.62 33.06 8.50
CA ASP A 38 -3.91 34.44 8.80
C ASP A 38 -3.23 34.79 10.12
N THR A 39 -2.43 35.85 10.08
CA THR A 39 -1.79 36.41 11.28
C THR A 39 -2.47 37.72 11.60
N TYR A 40 -2.41 38.15 12.87
CA TYR A 40 -2.99 39.44 13.25
C TYR A 40 -2.47 40.59 12.37
N ASP A 41 -1.18 40.59 12.04
CA ASP A 41 -0.57 41.57 11.14
C ASP A 41 -1.09 41.48 9.70
N SER A 42 -1.36 40.26 9.20
CA SER A 42 -1.98 40.05 7.89
C SER A 42 -3.41 40.58 7.85
N PHE A 43 -4.21 40.29 8.89
CA PHE A 43 -5.57 40.78 9.04
C PHE A 43 -5.64 42.32 9.12
N VAL A 44 -4.79 42.94 9.94
CA VAL A 44 -4.74 44.41 10.06
C VAL A 44 -4.32 45.06 8.74
N ASN A 45 -3.36 44.48 8.02
CA ASN A 45 -2.97 44.97 6.70
C ASN A 45 -4.09 44.83 5.67
N TYR A 46 -4.84 43.72 5.69
CA TYR A 46 -5.99 43.52 4.83
C TYR A 46 -7.07 44.58 5.06
N VAL A 47 -7.45 44.83 6.33
CA VAL A 47 -8.45 45.86 6.68
C VAL A 47 -8.01 47.26 6.25
N ARG A 48 -6.70 47.57 6.32
CA ARG A 48 -6.18 48.91 5.99
C ARG A 48 -5.94 49.14 4.50
N THR A 49 -5.54 48.11 3.76
CA THR A 49 -5.02 48.28 2.37
C THR A 49 -5.78 47.47 1.32
N GLY A 50 -6.70 46.60 1.74
CA GLY A 50 -7.41 45.66 0.86
C GLY A 50 -6.54 44.57 0.25
N LYS A 51 -5.24 44.51 0.59
CA LYS A 51 -4.28 43.52 0.10
C LYS A 51 -3.99 42.50 1.18
N ASN A 52 -4.29 41.23 0.91
CA ASN A 52 -3.95 40.12 1.79
C ASN A 52 -2.54 39.61 1.46
N LYS A 53 -1.70 39.39 2.46
CA LYS A 53 -0.37 38.78 2.30
C LYS A 53 -0.36 37.44 3.01
N ASP A 54 -0.87 36.42 2.33
CA ASP A 54 -0.95 35.07 2.85
C ASP A 54 0.44 34.54 3.24
N ILE A 55 0.64 34.29 4.55
CA ILE A 55 1.81 33.56 5.03
C ILE A 55 1.53 32.08 4.83
N LYS A 56 2.36 31.45 4.00
CA LYS A 56 2.24 30.04 3.62
C LYS A 56 3.11 29.18 4.52
N LEU A 57 2.50 28.42 5.43
CA LEU A 57 3.20 27.56 6.37
C LEU A 57 3.28 26.14 5.81
N ARG A 58 4.50 25.64 5.58
CA ARG A 58 4.71 24.37 4.88
C ARG A 58 4.26 23.18 5.73
N THR A 59 3.24 22.45 5.28
CA THR A 59 2.72 21.27 5.96
C THR A 59 3.28 20.01 5.33
N HIS A 60 4.20 19.34 6.04
CA HIS A 60 4.91 18.15 5.58
C HIS A 60 4.25 16.81 5.96
N PHE A 61 2.95 16.79 6.24
CA PHE A 61 2.28 15.55 6.64
C PHE A 61 1.94 14.64 5.45
N ALA A 62 1.49 15.24 4.35
CA ALA A 62 1.10 14.55 3.12
C ALA A 62 1.70 15.25 1.90
N VAL A 63 2.03 14.48 0.87
CA VAL A 63 2.55 15.01 -0.40
C VAL A 63 1.84 14.34 -1.58
N SER A 64 1.49 15.15 -2.57
CA SER A 64 0.92 14.69 -3.84
C SER A 64 2.02 14.19 -4.80
N PHE A 65 1.89 12.95 -5.26
CA PHE A 65 2.78 12.33 -6.22
C PHE A 65 2.14 12.27 -7.61
N THR A 66 2.09 13.43 -8.28
CA THR A 66 1.51 13.59 -9.62
C THR A 66 2.58 13.77 -10.70
N LYS A 67 2.20 13.52 -11.96
CA LYS A 67 3.02 13.84 -13.14
C LYS A 67 2.90 15.34 -13.43
N GLY A 68 3.99 16.08 -13.27
CA GLY A 68 4.14 17.42 -13.84
C GLY A 68 4.50 17.34 -15.33
N GLU A 69 4.59 18.48 -16.01
CA GLU A 69 4.82 18.62 -17.47
C GLU A 69 6.19 18.12 -17.99
N GLY A 70 6.83 17.16 -17.31
CA GLY A 70 8.02 16.47 -17.83
C GLY A 70 9.35 17.22 -17.61
N ASP A 71 9.33 18.36 -16.92
CA ASP A 71 10.55 19.09 -16.58
C ASP A 71 11.47 18.32 -15.62
N LYS A 72 12.79 18.56 -15.71
CA LYS A 72 13.81 18.00 -14.81
C LYS A 72 13.46 18.19 -13.32
N SER A 73 12.87 19.33 -12.99
CA SER A 73 12.40 19.67 -11.63
C SER A 73 11.35 18.68 -11.10
N ASP A 74 10.46 18.16 -11.96
CA ASP A 74 9.45 17.18 -11.55
C ASP A 74 10.05 15.80 -11.27
N TYR A 75 11.07 15.41 -12.03
CA TYR A 75 11.82 14.18 -11.80
C TYR A 75 12.56 14.19 -10.45
N ASP A 76 13.29 15.27 -10.17
CA ASP A 76 14.05 15.41 -8.92
C ASP A 76 13.13 15.47 -7.69
N ARG A 77 11.99 16.17 -7.82
CA ARG A 77 10.95 16.20 -6.78
C ARG A 77 10.42 14.80 -6.48
N LYS A 78 10.09 14.01 -7.51
CA LYS A 78 9.59 12.63 -7.33
C LYS A 78 10.63 11.75 -6.63
N LYS A 79 11.90 11.85 -7.03
CA LYS A 79 13.00 11.11 -6.41
C LYS A 79 13.17 11.50 -4.93
N SER A 80 13.14 12.79 -4.63
CA SER A 80 13.23 13.31 -3.25
C SER A 80 12.07 12.82 -2.38
N VAL A 81 10.82 12.93 -2.86
CA VAL A 81 9.63 12.47 -2.13
C VAL A 81 9.66 10.95 -1.91
N ARG A 82 10.08 10.17 -2.90
CA ARG A 82 10.24 8.72 -2.77
C ARG A 82 11.27 8.37 -1.69
N ASN A 83 12.45 8.98 -1.73
CA ASN A 83 13.51 8.73 -0.77
C ASN A 83 13.09 9.12 0.64
N ALA A 84 12.40 10.26 0.77
CA ALA A 84 11.89 10.74 2.04
C ALA A 84 10.82 9.78 2.62
N PHE A 85 9.88 9.30 1.80
CA PHE A 85 8.86 8.33 2.24
C PHE A 85 9.44 6.96 2.59
N ASN A 86 10.53 6.54 1.94
CA ASN A 86 11.30 5.34 2.28
C ASN A 86 12.32 5.54 3.40
N SER A 87 12.15 6.60 4.18
CA SER A 87 12.97 6.92 5.35
C SER A 87 12.07 7.10 6.56
N PRO A 88 12.61 7.11 7.80
CA PRO A 88 11.81 7.37 9.00
C PRO A 88 11.34 8.84 9.08
N PHE A 89 11.57 9.65 8.04
CA PHE A 89 11.20 11.05 7.98
C PHE A 89 9.93 11.28 7.16
N ARG A 90 9.42 12.51 7.24
CA ARG A 90 8.24 12.97 6.50
C ARG A 90 8.48 12.90 4.98
N PRO A 91 7.43 12.68 4.17
CA PRO A 91 6.01 12.65 4.53
C PRO A 91 5.55 11.28 5.06
N PHE A 92 4.46 11.27 5.83
CA PHE A 92 3.85 10.03 6.35
C PHE A 92 2.71 9.54 5.46
N VAL A 93 2.09 10.41 4.67
CA VAL A 93 1.06 10.00 3.72
C VAL A 93 1.49 10.33 2.30
N LEU A 94 1.46 9.31 1.43
CA LEU A 94 1.76 9.46 0.01
C LEU A 94 0.51 9.15 -0.80
N ALA A 95 0.03 10.13 -1.57
CA ALA A 95 -1.10 9.97 -2.48
C ALA A 95 -0.61 9.94 -3.92
N SER A 96 -0.96 8.90 -4.68
CA SER A 96 -0.56 8.73 -6.08
C SER A 96 -1.74 8.36 -6.98
N THR A 97 -1.64 8.76 -8.25
CA THR A 97 -2.56 8.33 -9.33
C THR A 97 -1.96 7.17 -10.14
N SER A 98 -2.78 6.48 -10.95
CA SER A 98 -2.37 5.41 -11.90
C SER A 98 -1.10 5.71 -12.70
N ILE A 99 -0.90 6.97 -13.11
CA ILE A 99 0.23 7.44 -13.94
C ILE A 99 1.58 7.51 -13.17
N GLY A 100 1.57 7.49 -11.84
CA GLY A 100 2.78 7.55 -10.99
C GLY A 100 3.21 6.22 -10.40
N GLN A 101 2.64 5.10 -10.85
CA GLN A 101 2.70 3.80 -10.13
C GLN A 101 3.77 2.82 -10.62
N GLU A 102 4.44 3.07 -11.74
CA GLU A 102 5.47 2.16 -12.27
C GLU A 102 6.83 2.35 -11.58
N GLY A 103 7.49 1.23 -11.23
CA GLY A 103 8.87 1.22 -10.73
C GLY A 103 9.13 1.76 -9.31
N LEU A 104 8.09 1.93 -8.49
CA LEU A 104 8.21 2.42 -7.11
C LEU A 104 8.14 1.28 -6.09
N ASP A 105 8.86 1.41 -4.99
CA ASP A 105 8.95 0.41 -3.92
C ASP A 105 8.79 1.14 -2.58
N PHE A 106 7.82 0.72 -1.77
CA PHE A 106 7.43 1.37 -0.51
C PHE A 106 7.44 0.43 0.71
N HIS A 107 7.92 -0.79 0.53
CA HIS A 107 7.95 -1.86 1.53
C HIS A 107 8.77 -1.54 2.80
N ASN A 108 9.69 -0.58 2.74
CA ASN A 108 10.60 -0.27 3.86
C ASN A 108 9.90 0.40 5.05
N TYR A 109 8.92 1.27 4.81
CA TYR A 109 8.25 1.99 5.92
C TYR A 109 6.73 1.98 5.79
N CYS A 110 6.18 1.52 4.68
CA CYS A 110 4.74 1.39 4.50
C CYS A 110 4.28 -0.05 4.75
N ARG A 111 3.12 -0.19 5.40
CA ARG A 111 2.38 -1.46 5.54
C ARG A 111 0.89 -1.31 5.24
N ARG A 112 0.41 -0.08 5.03
CA ARG A 112 -1.02 0.24 4.84
C ARG A 112 -1.24 0.82 3.45
N ILE A 113 -2.13 0.21 2.70
CA ILE A 113 -2.55 0.70 1.39
C ILE A 113 -4.04 1.02 1.40
N VAL A 114 -4.40 2.18 0.85
CA VAL A 114 -5.78 2.60 0.65
C VAL A 114 -6.06 2.61 -0.83
N HIS A 115 -6.95 1.73 -1.29
CA HIS A 115 -7.50 1.81 -2.64
C HIS A 115 -8.72 2.71 -2.58
N TRP A 116 -8.52 3.99 -2.94
CA TRP A 116 -9.64 4.94 -2.95
C TRP A 116 -10.64 4.60 -4.04
N ASN A 117 -10.14 4.17 -5.20
CA ASN A 117 -10.92 3.64 -6.30
C ASN A 117 -10.43 2.23 -6.62
N LEU A 118 -11.37 1.31 -6.83
CA LEU A 118 -11.08 -0.03 -7.30
C LEU A 118 -10.70 0.01 -8.78
N PRO A 119 -9.58 -0.60 -9.19
CA PRO A 119 -9.28 -0.77 -10.60
C PRO A 119 -10.22 -1.79 -11.23
N SER A 120 -10.39 -1.72 -12.55
CA SER A 120 -11.19 -2.71 -13.28
C SER A 120 -10.48 -4.05 -13.42
N ASN A 121 -9.13 -4.04 -13.46
CA ASN A 121 -8.31 -5.23 -13.62
C ASN A 121 -7.78 -5.72 -12.25
N PRO A 122 -7.97 -7.00 -11.87
CA PRO A 122 -7.41 -7.57 -10.65
C PRO A 122 -5.88 -7.49 -10.57
N ILE A 123 -5.20 -7.58 -11.72
CA ILE A 123 -3.72 -7.50 -11.80
C ILE A 123 -3.23 -6.15 -11.29
N ASP A 124 -3.99 -5.07 -11.54
CA ASP A 124 -3.64 -3.74 -11.05
C ASP A 124 -3.66 -3.68 -9.52
N ILE A 125 -4.58 -4.38 -8.84
CA ILE A 125 -4.57 -4.45 -7.37
C ILE A 125 -3.29 -5.15 -6.89
N GLU A 126 -2.96 -6.30 -7.49
CA GLU A 126 -1.79 -7.07 -7.11
C GLU A 126 -0.49 -6.30 -7.34
N GLN A 127 -0.35 -5.63 -8.49
CA GLN A 127 0.80 -4.77 -8.80
C GLN A 127 0.92 -3.58 -7.85
N ARG A 128 -0.22 -3.01 -7.40
CA ARG A 128 -0.26 -1.91 -6.42
C ARG A 128 0.18 -2.39 -5.04
N GLU A 129 -0.29 -3.54 -4.61
CA GLU A 129 0.08 -4.13 -3.32
C GLU A 129 1.50 -4.67 -3.30
N GLY A 130 1.98 -5.19 -4.43
CA GLY A 130 3.37 -5.60 -4.64
C GLY A 130 4.38 -4.46 -4.49
N ARG A 131 3.93 -3.20 -4.36
CA ARG A 131 4.79 -2.06 -3.97
C ARG A 131 5.19 -2.11 -2.49
N ILE A 132 4.36 -2.74 -1.66
CA ILE A 132 4.51 -2.88 -0.21
C ILE A 132 4.84 -4.33 0.17
N ASN A 133 4.15 -5.29 -0.45
CA ASN A 133 4.41 -6.72 -0.26
C ASN A 133 5.65 -7.13 -1.08
N ARG A 134 6.82 -6.96 -0.45
CA ARG A 134 8.14 -7.30 -0.98
C ARG A 134 8.94 -8.06 0.06
N PHE A 135 10.04 -8.65 -0.39
CA PHE A 135 11.12 -9.18 0.45
C PHE A 135 11.43 -8.24 1.62
N GLU A 136 11.39 -8.78 2.85
CA GLU A 136 11.72 -8.07 4.10
C GLU A 136 10.90 -6.78 4.36
N CYS A 137 9.66 -6.74 3.87
CA CYS A 137 8.76 -5.61 4.12
C CYS A 137 8.60 -5.28 5.62
N LEU A 138 8.15 -4.07 5.91
CA LEU A 138 8.01 -3.56 7.27
C LEU A 138 7.24 -4.51 8.19
N ALA A 139 6.16 -5.13 7.71
CA ALA A 139 5.35 -6.06 8.51
C ALA A 139 6.20 -7.25 9.00
N ILE A 140 7.00 -7.85 8.11
CA ILE A 140 7.90 -8.96 8.46
C ILE A 140 8.94 -8.51 9.48
N ARG A 141 9.63 -7.39 9.23
CA ARG A 141 10.62 -6.86 10.17
C ARG A 141 10.04 -6.54 11.54
N GLN A 142 8.83 -6.00 11.61
CA GLN A 142 8.15 -5.73 12.87
C GLN A 142 7.77 -7.02 13.61
N ASN A 143 7.31 -8.04 12.90
CA ASN A 143 6.99 -9.33 13.52
C ASN A 143 8.23 -10.07 14.02
N ILE A 144 9.32 -10.08 13.24
CA ILE A 144 10.61 -10.65 13.66
C ILE A 144 11.13 -9.89 14.88
N ALA A 145 11.06 -8.55 14.87
CA ALA A 145 11.43 -7.72 16.01
C ALA A 145 10.64 -8.05 17.27
N LYS A 146 9.33 -8.34 17.14
CA LYS A 146 8.47 -8.72 18.26
C LYS A 146 8.77 -10.13 18.77
N ARG A 147 8.95 -11.11 17.88
CA ARG A 147 9.16 -12.53 18.25
C ARG A 147 10.57 -12.82 18.77
N TYR A 148 11.57 -12.11 18.25
CA TYR A 148 12.98 -12.41 18.47
C TYR A 148 13.74 -11.26 19.14
N ASN A 149 13.08 -10.52 20.04
CA ASN A 149 13.67 -9.39 20.76
C ASN A 149 14.80 -9.77 21.73
N ASP A 150 14.89 -11.04 22.15
CA ASP A 150 15.81 -11.52 23.19
C ASP A 150 17.26 -11.77 22.70
N ILE A 151 17.56 -11.49 21.43
CA ILE A 151 18.87 -11.77 20.84
C ILE A 151 19.86 -10.64 21.17
N ARG A 152 21.08 -10.99 21.58
CA ARG A 152 22.20 -10.04 21.63
C ARG A 152 22.90 -10.00 20.28
N PHE A 153 22.90 -8.83 19.65
CA PHE A 153 23.50 -8.60 18.34
C PHE A 153 24.98 -8.20 18.46
N LYS A 154 25.81 -8.61 17.48
CA LYS A 154 27.25 -8.27 17.46
C LYS A 154 27.64 -7.34 16.31
N LYS A 155 27.15 -7.60 15.10
CA LYS A 155 27.52 -6.86 13.87
C LYS A 155 26.32 -6.19 13.24
N ASP A 156 25.35 -6.98 12.80
CA ASP A 156 24.19 -6.48 12.07
C ASP A 156 22.93 -7.09 12.65
N VAL A 157 22.12 -6.21 13.24
CA VAL A 157 20.87 -6.54 13.92
C VAL A 157 19.97 -7.34 12.98
N TRP A 158 19.71 -6.86 11.76
CA TRP A 158 18.72 -7.50 10.90
C TRP A 158 19.21 -8.85 10.39
N ASN A 159 20.45 -8.93 9.90
CA ASN A 159 21.02 -10.19 9.43
C ASN A 159 21.04 -11.27 10.53
N GLU A 160 21.35 -10.91 11.77
CA GLU A 160 21.35 -11.84 12.89
C GLU A 160 19.92 -12.25 13.31
N MET A 161 18.96 -11.32 13.29
CA MET A 161 17.55 -11.62 13.57
C MET A 161 16.93 -12.53 12.51
N PHE A 162 17.17 -12.24 11.23
CA PHE A 162 16.67 -13.07 10.12
C PHE A 162 17.29 -14.47 10.13
N LYS A 163 18.58 -14.61 10.51
CA LYS A 163 19.19 -15.93 10.70
C LYS A 163 18.52 -16.74 11.79
N LYS A 164 18.22 -16.14 12.95
CA LYS A 164 17.50 -16.83 14.03
C LYS A 164 16.07 -17.18 13.61
N ALA A 165 15.36 -16.26 12.95
CA ALA A 165 14.04 -16.52 12.40
C ALA A 165 14.06 -17.69 11.39
N CYS A 166 15.07 -17.77 10.52
CA CYS A 166 15.26 -18.91 9.62
C CYS A 166 15.42 -20.24 10.38
N SER A 167 16.19 -20.26 11.47
CA SER A 167 16.42 -21.48 12.25
C SER A 167 15.17 -21.97 13.00
N GLU A 168 14.30 -21.07 13.43
CA GLU A 168 13.12 -21.42 14.24
C GLU A 168 11.82 -21.57 13.43
N GLU A 169 11.67 -20.81 12.34
CA GLU A 169 10.45 -20.83 11.53
C GLU A 169 10.51 -21.87 10.40
N LYS A 170 11.70 -22.18 9.85
CA LYS A 170 11.82 -23.20 8.81
C LYS A 170 11.50 -24.57 9.39
N SER A 171 10.37 -25.12 8.95
CA SER A 171 10.00 -26.51 9.22
C SER A 171 10.66 -27.41 8.18
N ALA A 172 10.79 -28.71 8.44
CA ALA A 172 11.47 -29.64 7.52
C ALA A 172 10.88 -29.63 6.08
N ASN A 173 9.58 -29.35 5.94
CA ASN A 173 8.87 -29.15 4.66
C ASN A 173 8.40 -27.69 4.44
N GLY A 174 9.03 -26.72 5.09
CA GLY A 174 8.65 -25.30 4.99
C GLY A 174 9.14 -24.64 3.69
N SER A 175 8.40 -23.65 3.22
CA SER A 175 8.81 -22.84 2.05
C SER A 175 10.01 -21.94 2.38
N ASP A 176 10.95 -21.79 1.43
CA ASP A 176 12.06 -20.84 1.52
C ASP A 176 11.63 -19.37 1.56
N LEU A 177 10.34 -19.12 1.29
CA LEU A 177 9.73 -17.80 1.47
C LEU A 177 9.65 -17.38 2.95
N ILE A 178 9.71 -18.33 3.89
CA ILE A 178 9.78 -18.04 5.32
C ILE A 178 11.25 -17.87 5.73
N PRO A 179 11.61 -16.80 6.46
CA PRO A 179 10.76 -15.76 7.06
C PRO A 179 10.59 -14.48 6.20
N PHE A 180 11.20 -14.42 5.02
CA PHE A 180 11.42 -13.17 4.28
C PHE A 180 10.16 -12.55 3.66
N TRP A 181 9.18 -13.39 3.29
CA TRP A 181 7.91 -12.99 2.69
C TRP A 181 6.70 -13.34 3.56
N GLY A 182 6.88 -14.18 4.58
CA GLY A 182 5.83 -14.62 5.48
C GLY A 182 6.39 -15.27 6.75
N LEU A 183 5.56 -15.35 7.78
CA LEU A 183 5.86 -16.02 9.06
C LEU A 183 4.67 -16.88 9.46
N LYS A 184 4.86 -17.87 10.33
CA LYS A 184 3.74 -18.66 10.89
C LYS A 184 2.74 -17.72 11.57
N ASN A 185 1.44 -17.93 11.38
CA ASN A 185 0.43 -17.01 11.91
C ASN A 185 0.41 -17.08 13.45
N THR A 186 0.34 -15.92 14.09
CA THR A 186 0.16 -15.77 15.54
C THR A 186 -0.91 -14.71 15.78
N GLU A 187 -1.63 -14.80 16.90
CA GLU A 187 -2.74 -13.89 17.23
C GLU A 187 -2.36 -12.41 17.09
N GLU A 188 -1.17 -12.01 17.55
CA GLU A 188 -0.71 -10.61 17.54
C GLU A 188 0.24 -10.25 16.37
N MET A 189 0.03 -10.84 15.20
CA MET A 189 0.85 -10.57 14.03
C MET A 189 0.50 -9.21 13.38
N VAL A 190 1.53 -8.41 13.11
CA VAL A 190 1.40 -7.21 12.26
C VAL A 190 1.22 -7.63 10.80
N LYS A 191 0.12 -7.22 10.20
CA LYS A 191 -0.20 -7.54 8.79
C LYS A 191 -0.02 -6.31 7.89
N ILE A 192 0.13 -6.59 6.60
CA ILE A 192 -0.10 -5.59 5.55
C ILE A 192 -1.61 -5.37 5.50
N GLU A 193 -2.04 -4.12 5.63
CA GLU A 193 -3.46 -3.76 5.68
C GLU A 193 -3.88 -3.16 4.33
N ARG A 194 -4.84 -3.82 3.69
CA ARG A 194 -5.58 -3.29 2.55
C ARG A 194 -6.84 -2.61 3.07
N ILE A 195 -6.98 -1.33 2.79
CA ILE A 195 -8.13 -0.51 3.17
C ILE A 195 -8.86 -0.11 1.89
N VAL A 196 -10.14 -0.47 1.81
CA VAL A 196 -11.04 -0.09 0.72
C VAL A 196 -12.25 0.60 1.35
N PRO A 197 -12.45 1.91 1.15
CA PRO A 197 -13.63 2.60 1.65
C PRO A 197 -14.90 2.06 0.97
N MET A 198 -15.71 1.30 1.72
CA MET A 198 -16.99 0.79 1.23
C MET A 198 -18.11 1.77 1.58
N TYR A 199 -18.75 2.33 0.56
CA TYR A 199 -19.90 3.19 0.74
C TYR A 199 -21.20 2.37 0.71
N PRO A 200 -22.15 2.59 1.65
CA PRO A 200 -23.45 1.93 1.63
C PRO A 200 -24.16 2.11 0.28
N PHE A 201 -24.74 1.03 -0.24
CA PHE A 201 -25.45 0.99 -1.54
C PHE A 201 -24.59 1.34 -2.76
N SER A 202 -23.25 1.40 -2.64
CA SER A 202 -22.38 1.55 -3.80
C SER A 202 -22.25 0.24 -4.57
N ARG A 203 -22.14 0.35 -5.91
CA ARG A 203 -21.76 -0.77 -6.78
C ARG A 203 -20.34 -1.29 -6.46
N ASP A 204 -19.53 -0.49 -5.78
CA ASP A 204 -18.16 -0.83 -5.41
C ASP A 204 -18.06 -2.05 -4.50
N GLN A 205 -19.09 -2.33 -3.68
CA GLN A 205 -19.12 -3.52 -2.83
C GLN A 205 -19.12 -4.80 -3.70
N ASN A 206 -20.08 -4.91 -4.62
CA ASN A 206 -20.18 -6.04 -5.54
C ASN A 206 -18.96 -6.14 -6.46
N ASN A 207 -18.45 -5.01 -6.93
CA ASN A 207 -17.25 -4.97 -7.76
C ASN A 207 -16.02 -5.48 -7.01
N TYR A 208 -15.86 -5.11 -5.73
CA TYR A 208 -14.76 -5.59 -4.91
C TYR A 208 -14.83 -7.09 -4.70
N GLU A 209 -16.00 -7.62 -4.32
CA GLU A 209 -16.18 -9.06 -4.13
C GLU A 209 -15.83 -9.85 -5.40
N ARG A 210 -16.34 -9.40 -6.55
CA ARG A 210 -16.01 -9.99 -7.85
C ARG A 210 -14.51 -9.91 -8.14
N LEU A 211 -13.90 -8.76 -7.88
CA LEU A 211 -12.48 -8.54 -8.15
C LEU A 211 -11.60 -9.45 -7.28
N ILE A 212 -11.92 -9.63 -5.99
CA ILE A 212 -11.20 -10.55 -5.11
C ILE A 212 -11.32 -11.99 -5.58
N LYS A 213 -12.51 -12.44 -6.00
CA LYS A 213 -12.69 -13.77 -6.59
C LYS A 213 -11.82 -13.98 -7.83
N ILE A 214 -11.86 -13.03 -8.76
CA ILE A 214 -11.04 -13.10 -9.99
C ILE A 214 -9.56 -13.05 -9.64
N LEU A 215 -9.13 -12.28 -8.64
CA LEU A 215 -7.74 -12.25 -8.21
C LEU A 215 -7.27 -13.62 -7.68
N SER A 216 -8.11 -14.33 -6.92
CA SER A 216 -7.81 -15.70 -6.48
C SER A 216 -7.66 -16.66 -7.65
N LEU A 217 -8.55 -16.57 -8.65
CA LEU A 217 -8.44 -17.36 -9.87
C LEU A 217 -7.21 -16.97 -10.70
N TYR A 218 -6.88 -15.68 -10.79
CA TYR A 218 -5.70 -15.19 -11.49
C TYR A 218 -4.43 -15.81 -10.90
N ARG A 219 -4.38 -15.96 -9.57
CA ARG A 219 -3.27 -16.63 -8.87
C ARG A 219 -3.14 -18.12 -9.21
N LEU A 220 -4.24 -18.81 -9.53
CA LEU A 220 -4.21 -20.19 -10.05
C LEU A 220 -3.60 -20.26 -11.44
N ALA A 221 -3.99 -19.31 -12.29
CA ALA A 221 -3.52 -19.25 -13.67
C ALA A 221 -2.08 -18.70 -13.78
N LEU A 222 -1.45 -18.26 -12.68
CA LEU A 222 -0.07 -17.77 -12.69
C LEU A 222 0.89 -18.86 -13.22
N GLY A 223 1.62 -18.53 -14.28
CA GLY A 223 2.54 -19.46 -14.96
C GLY A 223 1.92 -20.29 -16.08
N GLN A 224 0.60 -20.24 -16.30
CA GLN A 224 -0.06 -20.90 -17.44
C GLN A 224 0.04 -20.05 -18.72
N PRO A 225 0.22 -20.65 -19.91
CA PRO A 225 0.07 -19.94 -21.17
C PRO A 225 -1.38 -19.50 -21.36
N ARG A 226 -1.61 -18.25 -21.83
CA ARG A 226 -2.94 -17.65 -22.09
C ARG A 226 -3.89 -17.62 -20.88
N GLN A 227 -3.41 -17.01 -19.80
CA GLN A 227 -4.11 -16.88 -18.52
C GLN A 227 -5.53 -16.29 -18.63
N GLU A 228 -5.73 -15.29 -19.49
CA GLU A 228 -7.04 -14.64 -19.68
C GLU A 228 -8.09 -15.58 -20.26
N GLU A 229 -7.73 -16.41 -21.25
CA GLU A 229 -8.63 -17.41 -21.85
C GLU A 229 -9.02 -18.50 -20.84
N LEU A 230 -8.06 -18.94 -20.02
CA LEU A 230 -8.30 -19.92 -18.96
C LEU A 230 -9.24 -19.36 -17.89
N LEU A 231 -9.03 -18.12 -17.46
CA LEU A 231 -9.89 -17.44 -16.49
C LEU A 231 -11.29 -17.24 -17.03
N GLU A 232 -11.43 -16.84 -18.29
CA GLU A 232 -12.74 -16.74 -18.93
C GLU A 232 -13.48 -18.08 -18.95
N TYR A 233 -12.79 -19.19 -19.21
CA TYR A 233 -13.37 -20.53 -19.15
C TYR A 233 -13.79 -20.92 -17.74
N LEU A 234 -12.95 -20.67 -16.74
CA LEU A 234 -13.21 -20.96 -15.33
C LEU A 234 -14.33 -20.09 -14.74
N ILE A 235 -14.54 -18.88 -15.28
CA ILE A 235 -15.60 -17.95 -14.83
C ILE A 235 -16.93 -18.22 -15.57
N LYS A 236 -16.89 -18.62 -16.85
CA LYS A 236 -18.09 -18.90 -17.66
C LYS A 236 -18.65 -20.29 -17.41
N GLY A 237 -17.80 -21.26 -17.14
CA GLY A 237 -18.23 -22.56 -16.66
C GLY A 237 -18.40 -22.48 -15.14
N ASP A 238 -19.61 -22.61 -14.63
CA ASP A 238 -19.94 -22.94 -13.22
C ASP A 238 -19.36 -24.31 -12.78
N ILE A 239 -18.20 -24.70 -13.31
CA ILE A 239 -17.73 -26.09 -13.38
C ILE A 239 -16.90 -26.47 -12.16
N LEU A 240 -16.47 -25.50 -11.33
CA LEU A 240 -15.66 -25.81 -10.15
C LEU A 240 -16.32 -25.29 -8.88
N SER A 241 -16.67 -26.23 -8.01
CA SER A 241 -16.93 -25.95 -6.60
C SER A 241 -15.68 -25.37 -5.93
N ASP A 242 -15.83 -24.58 -4.86
CA ASP A 242 -14.70 -23.98 -4.12
C ASP A 242 -13.66 -25.06 -3.69
N GLU A 243 -14.12 -26.29 -3.46
CA GLU A 243 -13.29 -27.46 -3.14
C GLU A 243 -12.42 -27.93 -4.32
N GLU A 244 -12.94 -27.95 -5.54
CA GLU A 244 -12.18 -28.33 -6.75
C GLU A 244 -11.18 -27.24 -7.14
N ILE A 245 -11.54 -25.97 -6.93
CA ILE A 245 -10.61 -24.84 -7.11
C ILE A 245 -9.43 -24.99 -6.13
N ASN A 246 -9.68 -25.35 -4.87
CA ASN A 246 -8.66 -25.57 -3.86
C ASN A 246 -7.65 -26.68 -4.24
N GLN A 247 -8.11 -27.75 -4.91
CA GLN A 247 -7.25 -28.84 -5.39
C GLN A 247 -6.34 -28.44 -6.56
N LEU A 248 -6.74 -27.45 -7.36
CA LEU A 248 -5.98 -26.94 -8.50
C LEU A 248 -4.91 -25.92 -8.11
N PHE A 249 -4.88 -25.44 -6.86
CA PHE A 249 -3.83 -24.54 -6.39
C PHE A 249 -2.49 -25.26 -6.27
N ILE A 250 -1.51 -24.81 -7.06
CA ILE A 250 -0.11 -24.94 -6.63
C ILE A 250 0.05 -24.01 -5.44
N ASN A 251 0.03 -24.57 -4.24
CA ASN A 251 0.12 -23.79 -3.02
C ASN A 251 1.56 -23.30 -2.80
N LEU A 252 1.85 -22.11 -3.34
CA LEU A 252 3.11 -21.40 -3.12
C LEU A 252 3.06 -20.49 -1.88
N SER A 253 1.99 -20.56 -1.09
CA SER A 253 1.91 -19.75 0.12
C SER A 253 3.00 -20.19 1.11
N PRO A 254 3.59 -19.25 1.87
CA PRO A 254 4.64 -19.60 2.82
C PRO A 254 4.15 -20.60 3.89
N PHE A 255 2.85 -20.65 4.18
CA PHE A 255 2.27 -21.50 5.22
C PHE A 255 0.91 -22.09 4.77
N TYR A 256 0.74 -23.40 4.96
CA TYR A 256 -0.50 -24.12 4.71
C TYR A 256 -1.49 -23.88 5.86
N ARG A 257 -2.61 -23.21 5.58
CA ARG A 257 -3.70 -23.03 6.54
C ARG A 257 -4.64 -24.23 6.34
N GLU A 258 -4.54 -25.25 7.18
CA GLU A 258 -5.61 -26.25 7.31
C GLU A 258 -6.85 -25.51 7.80
N GLU A 259 -7.97 -25.71 7.11
CA GLU A 259 -9.25 -25.10 7.45
C GLU A 259 -9.69 -25.55 8.86
N GLU A 260 -10.01 -24.59 9.72
CA GLU A 260 -10.90 -24.76 10.88
C GLU A 260 -12.29 -24.25 10.50
#